data_AF-A0AAU8FRK8-F1
#
_entry.id   AF-A0AAU8FRK8-F1
#
_cell.length_a   1.000
_cell.length_b   1.000
_cell.length_c   1.000
_cell.angle_alpha   90.00
_cell.angle_beta   90.00
_cell.angle_gamma   90.00
#
_symmetry.space_group_name_H-M   'P 1'
#
loop_
_entity.id
_entity.type
_entity.pdbx_description
1 polymer ?
#
loop_
_entity_poly.entity_id
_entity_poly.type
_entity_poly.pdbx_seq_one_letter_code
_entity_poly.pdbx_strand_id
1 'polypeptide(L)'
;MKLLRIILKVIGIFLLLLVLAIATMITTMDDTPYREMAYYREWKTLIAGVRPDTAGASGTLQAGWAKVNITPASPTPTAGYGNRRGKLYTAVHDSVYVRAMVIDNGHTQAAIVAADLLIVPPTVIKSLKEKLKPGDIPFGQIYFGATHSHNSVGGWGTGISSLFFSGKYDPAIVESLANAFHQAITEARKKLEPVQLTYLESLDSLDIRNRLVGEEGGYRS
;
A
#
# COMPACT_ATOMS: atom_id res chain seq x y z
N MET A 1 -32.14 -39.38 -42.73
CA MET A 1 -30.66 -39.24 -42.77
C MET A 1 -30.17 -37.80 -43.03
N LYS A 2 -30.72 -37.05 -44.00
CA LYS A 2 -30.26 -35.66 -44.29
C LYS A 2 -30.51 -34.68 -43.14
N LEU A 3 -31.68 -34.71 -42.50
CA LEU A 3 -32.04 -33.83 -41.38
C LEU A 3 -31.10 -33.99 -40.17
N LEU A 4 -30.79 -35.23 -39.79
CA LEU A 4 -29.85 -35.53 -38.69
C LEU A 4 -28.45 -34.96 -38.95
N ARG A 5 -27.96 -35.04 -40.19
CA ARG A 5 -26.66 -34.44 -40.59
C ARG A 5 -26.66 -32.91 -40.51
N ILE A 6 -27.80 -32.27 -40.80
CA ILE A 6 -27.95 -30.81 -40.69
C ILE A 6 -27.96 -30.39 -39.22
N ILE A 7 -28.74 -31.08 -38.38
CA ILE A 7 -28.82 -30.80 -36.93
C ILE A 7 -27.45 -30.96 -36.26
N LEU A 8 -26.72 -32.04 -36.55
CA LEU A 8 -25.37 -32.26 -36.02
C LEU A 8 -24.39 -31.16 -36.44
N LYS A 9 -24.47 -30.65 -37.68
CA LYS A 9 -23.65 -29.53 -38.14
C LYS A 9 -24.00 -28.23 -37.41
N VAL A 10 -25.28 -27.93 -37.23
CA VAL A 10 -25.73 -26.73 -36.50
C VAL A 10 -25.27 -26.78 -35.04
N ILE A 11 -25.43 -27.92 -34.36
CA ILE A 11 -24.94 -28.11 -32.99
C ILE A 11 -23.42 -27.97 -32.94
N GLY A 12 -22.69 -28.56 -33.89
CA GLY A 12 -21.23 -28.45 -33.95
C GLY A 12 -20.75 -27.01 -34.14
N ILE A 13 -21.40 -26.24 -35.03
CA ILE A 13 -21.10 -24.82 -35.25
C ILE A 13 -21.40 -24.01 -33.98
N PHE A 14 -22.54 -24.25 -33.34
CA PHE A 14 -22.91 -23.58 -32.10
C PHE A 14 -21.90 -23.86 -30.97
N LEU A 15 -21.50 -25.11 -30.78
CA LEU A 15 -20.48 -25.49 -29.79
C LEU A 15 -19.12 -24.85 -30.09
N LEU A 16 -18.71 -24.80 -31.37
CA LEU A 16 -17.47 -24.13 -31.77
C LEU A 16 -17.51 -22.63 -31.46
N LEU A 17 -18.62 -21.95 -31.80
CA LEU A 17 -18.80 -20.53 -31.50
C LEU A 17 -18.81 -20.26 -30.00
N LEU A 18 -19.44 -21.15 -29.21
CA LEU A 18 -19.43 -21.07 -27.75
C LEU A 18 -18.02 -21.22 -27.18
N VAL A 19 -17.24 -22.18 -27.67
CA VAL A 19 -15.84 -22.38 -27.25
C VAL A 19 -14.97 -21.18 -27.63
N LEU A 20 -15.14 -20.64 -28.84
CA LEU A 20 -14.43 -19.42 -29.27
C LEU A 20 -14.79 -18.21 -28.39
N ALA A 21 -16.08 -18.03 -28.08
CA ALA A 21 -16.52 -16.96 -27.19
C ALA A 21 -15.91 -17.11 -25.78
N ILE A 22 -15.92 -18.32 -25.21
CA ILE A 22 -15.29 -18.60 -23.92
C ILE A 22 -13.79 -18.34 -23.99
N ALA A 23 -13.11 -18.76 -25.06
CA ALA A 23 -11.68 -18.53 -25.25
C ALA A 23 -11.32 -17.03 -25.27
N THR A 24 -12.16 -16.19 -25.87
CA THR A 24 -11.98 -14.72 -25.84
C THR A 24 -12.25 -14.08 -24.48
N MET A 25 -12.92 -14.80 -23.57
CA MET A 25 -13.16 -14.35 -22.19
C MET A 25 -12.09 -14.85 -21.21
N ILE A 26 -11.20 -15.76 -21.64
CA ILE A 26 -10.05 -16.18 -20.84
C ILE A 26 -8.96 -15.15 -21.03
N THR A 27 -8.79 -14.29 -20.04
CA THR A 27 -7.62 -13.40 -19.94
C THR A 27 -6.57 -14.08 -19.08
N THR A 28 -5.29 -13.89 -19.41
CA THR A 28 -4.18 -14.33 -18.56
C THR A 28 -3.91 -13.24 -17.52
N MET A 29 -3.66 -13.65 -16.28
CA MET A 29 -3.12 -12.73 -15.28
C MET A 29 -1.70 -12.36 -15.70
N ASP A 30 -1.40 -11.07 -15.76
CA ASP A 30 -0.06 -10.59 -16.08
C ASP A 30 0.82 -10.67 -14.83
N ASP A 31 1.65 -11.70 -14.75
CA ASP A 31 2.59 -11.94 -13.65
C ASP A 31 3.98 -11.31 -13.92
N THR A 32 4.08 -10.41 -14.91
CA THR A 32 5.34 -9.72 -15.23
C THR A 32 5.88 -9.00 -13.99
N PRO A 33 7.15 -9.24 -13.60
CA PRO A 33 7.74 -8.53 -12.47
C PRO A 33 7.66 -7.01 -12.66
N TYR A 34 7.29 -6.26 -11.63
CA TYR A 34 7.09 -4.81 -11.75
C TYR A 34 8.31 -4.05 -12.32
N ARG A 35 9.52 -4.60 -12.14
CA ARG A 35 10.77 -4.02 -12.67
C ARG A 35 10.87 -4.07 -14.20
N GLU A 36 10.10 -4.95 -14.83
CA GLU A 36 10.06 -5.13 -16.28
C GLU A 36 8.93 -4.29 -16.91
N MET A 37 8.02 -3.76 -16.10
CA MET A 37 6.91 -2.91 -16.55
C MET A 37 7.39 -1.57 -17.10
N ALA A 38 6.66 -1.03 -18.09
CA ALA A 38 7.00 0.24 -18.75
C ALA A 38 7.08 1.40 -17.77
N TYR A 39 6.09 1.55 -16.88
CA TYR A 39 6.04 2.61 -15.88
C TYR A 39 7.27 2.63 -14.95
N TYR A 40 7.84 1.45 -14.62
CA TYR A 40 9.02 1.37 -13.76
C TYR A 40 10.26 1.94 -14.46
N ARG A 41 10.40 1.68 -15.76
CA ARG A 41 11.49 2.25 -16.57
C ARG A 41 11.34 3.76 -16.69
N GLU A 42 10.13 4.25 -16.99
CA GLU A 42 9.84 5.69 -17.09
C GLU A 42 10.16 6.41 -15.79
N TRP A 43 9.71 5.88 -14.64
CA TRP A 43 10.02 6.40 -13.31
C TRP A 43 11.53 6.43 -13.02
N LYS A 44 12.25 5.35 -13.38
CA LYS A 44 13.71 5.29 -13.22
C LYS A 44 14.42 6.36 -14.06
N THR A 45 13.97 6.61 -15.28
CA THR A 45 14.51 7.67 -16.13
C THR A 45 14.24 9.06 -15.57
N LEU A 46 13.03 9.30 -15.06
CA LEU A 46 12.67 10.58 -14.42
C LEU A 46 13.57 10.87 -13.22
N ILE A 47 13.74 9.91 -12.32
CA ILE A 47 14.61 10.06 -11.14
C ILE A 47 16.08 10.25 -11.54
N ALA A 48 16.55 9.55 -12.58
CA ALA A 48 17.93 9.71 -13.03
C ALA A 48 18.23 11.12 -13.59
N GLY A 49 17.21 11.85 -14.05
CA GLY A 49 17.35 13.22 -14.54
C GLY A 49 17.39 14.30 -13.43
N VAL A 50 17.11 13.92 -12.19
CA VAL A 50 17.04 14.84 -11.05
C VAL A 50 18.43 15.36 -10.71
N ARG A 51 18.55 16.69 -10.66
CA ARG A 51 19.76 17.35 -10.18
C ARG A 51 19.53 17.88 -8.77
N PRO A 52 20.46 17.65 -7.82
CA PRO A 52 20.36 18.24 -6.50
C PRO A 52 20.35 19.76 -6.62
N ASP A 53 19.37 20.41 -6.00
CA ASP A 53 19.43 21.85 -5.77
C ASP A 53 20.18 22.07 -4.45
N THR A 54 21.43 22.54 -4.56
CA THR A 54 22.27 22.84 -3.39
C THR A 54 22.22 24.32 -3.01
N ALA A 55 21.39 25.15 -3.67
CA ALA A 55 21.34 26.57 -3.39
C ALA A 55 20.67 26.84 -2.03
N GLY A 56 21.41 27.41 -1.09
CA GLY A 56 20.85 27.96 0.16
C GLY A 56 20.68 26.97 1.32
N ALA A 57 21.23 25.75 1.26
CA ALA A 57 21.21 24.84 2.40
C ALA A 57 22.23 25.28 3.48
N SER A 58 21.76 25.93 4.54
CA SER A 58 22.57 26.20 5.74
C SER A 58 22.19 25.23 6.86
N GLY A 59 23.15 24.41 7.33
CA GLY A 59 22.99 23.47 8.44
C GLY A 59 23.22 22.01 8.05
N THR A 60 23.44 21.14 9.05
CA THR A 60 23.57 19.68 8.88
C THR A 60 22.21 19.02 9.08
N LEU A 61 21.42 18.90 8.00
CA LEU A 61 20.23 18.06 8.00
C LEU A 61 20.66 16.59 8.09
N GLN A 62 20.06 15.85 9.00
CA GLN A 62 20.22 14.41 9.08
C GLN A 62 18.89 13.71 8.83
N ALA A 63 18.93 12.55 8.20
CA ALA A 63 17.78 11.68 8.12
C ALA A 63 18.20 10.23 8.30
N GLY A 64 17.27 9.42 8.80
CA GLY A 64 17.43 7.98 8.93
C GLY A 64 16.14 7.28 8.58
N TRP A 65 16.24 6.07 8.03
CA TRP A 65 15.08 5.29 7.58
C TRP A 65 15.13 3.86 8.09
N ALA A 66 13.96 3.30 8.33
CA ALA A 66 13.79 1.90 8.65
C ALA A 66 12.49 1.36 8.08
N LYS A 67 12.46 0.04 7.89
CA LYS A 67 11.25 -0.71 7.57
C LYS A 67 11.13 -1.89 8.52
N VAL A 68 9.91 -2.14 8.99
CA VAL A 68 9.57 -3.26 9.88
C VAL A 68 8.46 -4.06 9.22
N ASN A 69 8.64 -5.39 9.13
CA ASN A 69 7.66 -6.28 8.53
C ASN A 69 6.45 -6.43 9.47
N ILE A 70 5.24 -6.27 8.94
CA ILE A 70 3.98 -6.45 9.67
C ILE A 70 3.11 -7.56 9.06
N THR A 71 3.69 -8.39 8.19
CA THR A 71 3.03 -9.57 7.62
C THR A 71 2.69 -10.52 8.76
N PRO A 72 1.41 -10.83 9.00
CA PRO A 72 1.02 -11.68 10.11
C PRO A 72 1.61 -13.09 9.97
N ALA A 73 2.08 -13.67 11.08
CA ALA A 73 2.65 -15.02 11.08
C ALA A 73 1.61 -16.13 10.83
N SER A 74 0.32 -15.80 11.01
CA SER A 74 -0.81 -16.67 10.75
C SER A 74 -1.89 -15.91 9.99
N PRO A 75 -2.78 -16.62 9.26
CA PRO A 75 -3.90 -16.00 8.56
C PRO A 75 -4.74 -15.07 9.43
N THR A 76 -4.87 -13.81 9.01
CA THR A 76 -5.73 -12.80 9.64
C THR A 76 -6.77 -12.29 8.64
N PRO A 77 -7.82 -11.60 9.09
CA PRO A 77 -8.67 -10.85 8.19
C PRO A 77 -7.86 -9.81 7.40
N THR A 78 -8.35 -9.45 6.22
CA THR A 78 -7.84 -8.31 5.45
C THR A 78 -8.79 -7.13 5.55
N ALA A 79 -8.24 -5.91 5.58
CA ALA A 79 -9.03 -4.70 5.64
C ALA A 79 -9.37 -4.14 4.24
N GLY A 80 -10.56 -3.56 4.07
CA GLY A 80 -10.95 -2.74 2.91
C GLY A 80 -12.22 -3.22 2.21
N TYR A 81 -12.34 -4.52 1.96
CA TYR A 81 -13.46 -5.07 1.20
C TYR A 81 -14.49 -5.80 2.08
N GLY A 82 -15.65 -5.17 2.25
CA GLY A 82 -16.71 -5.70 3.12
C GLY A 82 -17.36 -7.01 2.66
N ASN A 83 -17.32 -7.28 1.35
CA ASN A 83 -17.82 -8.53 0.78
C ASN A 83 -17.02 -9.77 1.23
N ARG A 84 -15.82 -9.58 1.80
CA ARG A 84 -15.01 -10.66 2.38
C ARG A 84 -15.57 -11.14 3.72
N ARG A 85 -16.45 -10.37 4.38
CA ARG A 85 -17.10 -10.73 5.65
C ARG A 85 -16.10 -11.23 6.71
N GLY A 86 -14.93 -10.59 6.79
CA GLY A 86 -13.88 -10.94 7.75
C GLY A 86 -13.15 -12.27 7.49
N LYS A 87 -13.29 -12.88 6.30
CA LYS A 87 -12.52 -14.07 5.92
C LYS A 87 -11.01 -13.80 6.03
N LEU A 88 -10.29 -14.83 6.49
CA LEU A 88 -8.84 -14.80 6.58
C LEU A 88 -8.22 -14.90 5.17
N TYR A 89 -7.06 -14.28 4.97
CA TYR A 89 -6.29 -14.52 3.75
C TYR A 89 -5.82 -15.98 3.69
N THR A 90 -5.61 -16.51 2.48
CA THR A 90 -5.17 -17.89 2.27
C THR A 90 -3.68 -18.00 1.94
N ALA A 91 -3.09 -16.94 1.41
CA ALA A 91 -1.69 -16.86 1.04
C ALA A 91 -1.19 -15.41 1.16
N VAL A 92 0.13 -15.26 1.24
CA VAL A 92 0.84 -13.98 1.17
C VAL A 92 1.50 -13.89 -0.19
N HIS A 93 1.13 -12.89 -0.98
CA HIS A 93 1.81 -12.58 -2.24
C HIS A 93 3.07 -11.73 -1.96
N ASP A 94 2.87 -10.56 -1.34
CA ASP A 94 3.92 -9.66 -0.91
C ASP A 94 3.89 -9.44 0.60
N SER A 95 5.08 -9.26 1.19
CA SER A 95 5.17 -8.81 2.57
C SER A 95 4.71 -7.35 2.71
N VAL A 96 4.03 -7.07 3.81
CA VAL A 96 3.56 -5.72 4.18
C VAL A 96 4.45 -5.13 5.27
N TYR A 97 4.66 -3.81 5.24
CA TYR A 97 5.63 -3.12 6.10
C TYR A 97 5.08 -1.83 6.71
N VAL A 98 5.67 -1.45 7.84
CA VAL A 98 5.70 -0.07 8.32
C VAL A 98 7.07 0.51 7.97
N ARG A 99 7.09 1.68 7.34
CA ARG A 99 8.28 2.42 6.96
C ARG A 99 8.30 3.74 7.72
N ALA A 100 9.43 4.08 8.32
CA ALA A 100 9.61 5.35 8.99
C ALA A 100 10.85 6.05 8.43
N MET A 101 10.71 7.36 8.23
CA MET A 101 11.81 8.28 7.97
C MET A 101 11.83 9.30 9.11
N VAL A 102 12.95 9.40 9.81
CA VAL A 102 13.19 10.42 10.83
C VAL A 102 14.08 11.48 10.22
N ILE A 103 13.72 12.74 10.41
CA ILE A 103 14.45 13.92 9.95
C ILE A 103 14.86 14.73 11.17
N ASP A 104 16.10 15.19 11.20
CA ASP A 104 16.67 15.98 12.29
C ASP A 104 17.39 17.20 11.71
N ASN A 105 17.01 18.41 12.14
CA ASN A 105 17.65 19.66 11.74
C ASN A 105 18.67 20.20 12.76
N GLY A 106 19.02 19.42 13.78
CA GLY A 106 19.89 19.80 14.89
C GLY A 106 19.17 20.40 16.10
N HIS A 107 17.89 20.76 15.95
CA HIS A 107 17.05 21.33 17.01
C HIS A 107 15.77 20.53 17.26
N THR A 108 15.20 19.93 16.23
CA THR A 108 13.91 19.25 16.26
C THR A 108 13.97 18.02 15.37
N GLN A 109 13.43 16.91 15.90
CA GLN A 109 13.29 15.65 15.17
C GLN A 109 11.84 15.42 14.78
N ALA A 110 11.55 15.09 13.53
CA ALA A 110 10.22 14.69 13.07
C ALA A 110 10.27 13.29 12.47
N ALA A 111 9.19 12.52 12.62
CA ALA A 111 9.06 11.20 12.02
C ALA A 111 7.90 11.18 11.03
N ILE A 112 8.16 10.73 9.80
CA ILE A 112 7.15 10.46 8.78
C ILE A 112 7.03 8.94 8.66
N VAL A 113 5.84 8.42 8.93
CA VAL A 113 5.57 6.98 8.99
C VAL A 113 4.52 6.62 7.94
N ALA A 114 4.86 5.69 7.06
CA ALA A 114 3.95 5.14 6.06
C ALA A 114 3.77 3.64 6.31
N ALA A 115 2.53 3.15 6.38
CA ALA A 115 2.24 1.74 6.56
C ALA A 115 1.48 1.15 5.38
N ASP A 116 1.82 -0.08 5.01
CA ASP A 116 1.05 -0.86 4.04
C ASP A 116 -0.25 -1.34 4.70
N LEU A 117 -1.20 -0.44 4.92
CA LEU A 117 -2.47 -0.68 5.61
C LEU A 117 -3.61 0.03 4.88
N LEU A 118 -4.86 -0.33 5.19
CA LEU A 118 -6.04 0.39 4.68
C LEU A 118 -6.07 1.83 5.21
N ILE A 119 -5.92 2.00 6.52
CA ILE A 119 -5.77 3.30 7.17
C ILE A 119 -4.76 3.13 8.29
N VAL A 120 -4.37 4.25 8.91
CA VAL A 120 -3.68 4.22 10.19
C VAL A 120 -4.72 4.02 11.30
N PRO A 121 -4.78 2.85 11.98
CA PRO A 121 -5.86 2.58 12.91
C PRO A 121 -5.78 3.45 14.17
N PRO A 122 -6.88 4.10 14.62
CA PRO A 122 -6.87 4.89 15.85
C PRO A 122 -6.47 4.07 17.10
N THR A 123 -6.86 2.79 17.14
CA THR A 123 -6.49 1.83 18.20
C THR A 123 -4.98 1.61 18.27
N VAL A 124 -4.34 1.47 17.12
CA VAL A 124 -2.88 1.34 16.99
C VAL A 124 -2.18 2.62 17.43
N ILE A 125 -2.68 3.79 17.03
CA ILE A 125 -2.12 5.08 17.45
C ILE A 125 -2.24 5.31 18.95
N LYS A 126 -3.37 4.94 19.55
CA LYS A 126 -3.55 5.01 21.00
C LYS A 126 -2.52 4.13 21.72
N SER A 127 -2.38 2.88 21.31
CA SER A 127 -1.39 1.94 21.87
C SER A 127 0.05 2.42 21.65
N LEU A 128 0.37 2.98 20.48
CA LEU A 128 1.67 3.60 20.20
C LEU A 128 1.96 4.76 21.15
N LYS A 129 0.98 5.64 21.38
CA LYS A 129 1.14 6.81 22.27
C LYS A 129 1.47 6.39 23.71
N GLU A 130 0.89 5.27 24.17
CA GLU A 130 1.17 4.69 25.49
C GLU A 130 2.58 4.07 25.57
N LYS A 131 3.21 3.76 24.44
CA LYS A 131 4.56 3.18 24.37
C LYS A 131 5.68 4.22 24.33
N LEU A 132 5.38 5.46 23.93
CA LEU A 132 6.38 6.52 23.85
C LEU A 132 6.91 6.88 25.24
N LYS A 133 8.23 7.02 25.36
CA LYS A 133 8.95 7.31 26.60
C LYS A 133 9.55 8.71 26.57
N PRO A 134 9.91 9.29 27.74
CA PRO A 134 10.76 10.46 27.78
C PRO A 134 12.03 10.24 26.95
N GLY A 135 12.33 11.18 26.06
CA GLY A 135 13.47 11.12 25.14
C GLY A 135 13.13 10.57 23.75
N ASP A 136 11.95 9.98 23.53
CA ASP A 136 11.46 9.68 22.19
C ASP A 136 11.04 10.94 21.43
N ILE A 137 10.82 10.81 20.13
CA ILE A 137 10.26 11.89 19.32
C ILE A 137 8.87 12.23 19.88
N PRO A 138 8.60 13.50 20.24
CA PRO A 138 7.30 13.91 20.74
C PRO A 138 6.19 13.50 19.79
N PHE A 139 5.06 13.00 20.33
CA PHE A 139 3.96 12.50 19.51
C PHE A 139 3.45 13.54 18.48
N GLY A 140 3.46 14.82 18.83
CA GLY A 140 3.07 15.91 17.93
C GLY A 140 4.02 16.15 16.74
N GLN A 141 5.17 15.48 16.71
CA GLN A 141 6.16 15.51 15.63
C GLN A 141 6.20 14.18 14.85
N ILE A 142 5.22 13.30 15.04
CA ILE A 142 5.08 12.04 14.32
C ILE A 142 3.87 12.13 13.39
N TYR A 143 4.12 11.99 12.09
CA TYR A 143 3.13 12.08 11.03
C TYR A 143 2.89 10.70 10.45
N PHE A 144 1.63 10.29 10.37
CA PHE A 144 1.26 8.93 9.95
C PHE A 144 0.48 8.96 8.64
N GLY A 145 0.81 8.04 7.74
CA GLY A 145 0.08 7.76 6.51
C GLY A 145 -0.06 6.25 6.30
N ALA A 146 -1.02 5.87 5.47
CA ALA A 146 -1.20 4.51 5.01
C ALA A 146 -1.34 4.49 3.49
N THR A 147 -0.89 3.43 2.84
CA THR A 147 -0.99 3.27 1.38
C THR A 147 -2.40 3.02 0.88
N HIS A 148 -3.36 2.88 1.79
CA HIS A 148 -4.74 2.51 1.49
C HIS A 148 -4.86 1.14 0.81
N SER A 149 -4.02 0.19 1.20
CA SER A 149 -4.08 -1.17 0.68
C SER A 149 -5.30 -1.91 1.21
N HIS A 150 -6.13 -2.40 0.28
CA HIS A 150 -7.25 -3.28 0.58
C HIS A 150 -6.84 -4.76 0.76
N ASN A 151 -5.55 -5.08 0.69
CA ASN A 151 -5.04 -6.46 0.79
C ASN A 151 -4.04 -6.60 1.94
N SER A 152 -4.24 -5.84 3.01
CA SER A 152 -3.37 -5.84 4.18
C SER A 152 -4.14 -6.12 5.48
N VAL A 153 -3.40 -6.13 6.59
CA VAL A 153 -3.81 -6.54 7.94
C VAL A 153 -5.11 -5.86 8.39
N GLY A 154 -6.13 -6.68 8.65
CA GLY A 154 -7.37 -6.30 9.33
C GLY A 154 -7.32 -6.59 10.83
N GLY A 155 -8.48 -6.64 11.48
CA GLY A 155 -8.65 -7.03 12.88
C GLY A 155 -8.29 -5.95 13.91
N TRP A 156 -8.04 -4.72 13.48
CA TRP A 156 -7.65 -3.61 14.36
C TRP A 156 -8.83 -2.72 14.81
N GLY A 157 -10.02 -2.87 14.21
CA GLY A 157 -11.18 -2.01 14.49
C GLY A 157 -12.09 -2.58 15.58
N THR A 158 -12.60 -1.71 16.45
CA THR A 158 -13.46 -2.08 17.60
C THR A 158 -14.96 -1.81 17.37
N GLY A 159 -15.33 -1.04 16.35
CA GLY A 159 -16.72 -0.68 16.07
C GLY A 159 -17.46 -1.74 15.25
N ILE A 160 -18.79 -1.76 15.33
CA ILE A 160 -19.64 -2.67 14.53
C ILE A 160 -19.36 -2.50 13.03
N SER A 161 -19.17 -1.26 12.56
CA SER A 161 -18.80 -0.96 11.18
C SER A 161 -17.48 -1.62 10.77
N SER A 162 -16.50 -1.67 11.67
CA SER A 162 -15.19 -2.26 11.40
C SER A 162 -15.22 -3.78 11.27
N LEU A 163 -16.24 -4.46 11.81
CA LEU A 163 -16.43 -5.89 11.58
C LEU A 163 -16.67 -6.18 10.09
N PHE A 164 -17.34 -5.26 9.40
CA PHE A 164 -17.65 -5.42 7.98
C PHE A 164 -16.41 -5.24 7.12
N PHE A 165 -15.57 -4.23 7.35
CA PHE A 165 -14.45 -3.93 6.46
C PHE A 165 -13.07 -4.32 6.98
N SER A 166 -12.91 -4.67 8.26
CA SER A 166 -11.63 -5.08 8.86
C SER A 166 -11.66 -6.46 9.51
N GLY A 167 -12.83 -7.08 9.67
CA GLY A 167 -12.96 -8.39 10.33
C GLY A 167 -13.01 -8.30 11.86
N LYS A 168 -12.93 -9.45 12.53
CA LYS A 168 -13.04 -9.53 14.00
C LYS A 168 -11.85 -8.83 14.67
N TYR A 169 -12.15 -7.99 15.65
CA TYR A 169 -11.15 -7.34 16.48
C TYR A 169 -10.24 -8.35 17.19
N ASP A 170 -8.93 -8.11 17.10
CA ASP A 170 -7.90 -8.84 17.83
C ASP A 170 -6.92 -7.84 18.48
N PRO A 171 -6.89 -7.74 19.82
CA PRO A 171 -5.97 -6.85 20.51
C PRO A 171 -4.50 -7.19 20.27
N ALA A 172 -4.15 -8.45 19.98
CA ALA A 172 -2.78 -8.84 19.67
C ALA A 172 -2.30 -8.24 18.34
N ILE A 173 -3.20 -8.07 17.36
CA ILE A 173 -2.89 -7.38 16.10
C ILE A 173 -2.59 -5.90 16.38
N VAL A 174 -3.43 -5.23 17.19
CA VAL A 174 -3.24 -3.82 17.55
C VAL A 174 -1.88 -3.62 18.23
N GLU A 175 -1.58 -4.47 19.21
CA GLU A 175 -0.34 -4.43 19.96
C GLU A 175 0.89 -4.68 19.06
N SER A 176 0.82 -5.69 18.19
CA SER A 176 1.88 -6.00 17.23
C SER A 176 2.13 -4.84 16.26
N LEU A 177 1.08 -4.25 15.70
CA LEU A 177 1.19 -3.08 14.82
C LEU A 177 1.77 -1.88 15.58
N ALA A 178 1.31 -1.58 16.79
CA ALA A 178 1.85 -0.48 17.58
C ALA A 178 3.34 -0.66 17.90
N ASN A 179 3.75 -1.89 18.23
CA ASN A 179 5.15 -2.23 18.43
C ASN A 179 5.97 -2.06 17.14
N ALA A 180 5.44 -2.46 15.98
CA ALA A 180 6.11 -2.28 14.70
C ALA A 180 6.26 -0.81 14.31
N PHE A 181 5.25 0.03 14.56
CA PHE A 181 5.35 1.49 14.35
C PHE A 181 6.44 2.10 15.25
N HIS A 182 6.41 1.78 16.54
CA HIS A 182 7.41 2.26 17.50
C HIS A 182 8.82 1.82 17.11
N GLN A 183 8.98 0.55 16.73
CA GLN A 183 10.25 -0.03 16.28
C GLN A 183 10.74 0.66 15.02
N ALA A 184 9.89 0.88 14.01
CA ALA A 184 10.28 1.55 12.78
C ALA A 184 10.82 2.96 13.06
N ILE A 185 10.14 3.75 13.90
CA ILE A 185 10.57 5.10 14.27
C ILE A 185 11.91 5.05 15.02
N THR A 186 12.04 4.14 15.99
CA THR A 186 13.25 4.00 16.81
C THR A 186 14.46 3.58 15.97
N GLU A 187 14.28 2.60 15.09
CA GLU A 187 15.35 2.11 14.21
C GLU A 187 15.73 3.13 13.15
N ALA A 188 14.79 3.91 12.63
CA ALA A 188 15.07 5.02 11.73
C ALA A 188 15.92 6.10 12.44
N ARG A 189 15.54 6.46 13.67
CA ARG A 189 16.26 7.45 14.49
C ARG A 189 17.69 7.02 14.82
N LYS A 190 17.94 5.73 15.07
CA LYS A 190 19.29 5.19 15.33
C LYS A 190 20.21 5.28 14.11
N LYS A 191 19.65 5.44 12.91
CA LYS A 191 20.36 5.45 11.62
C LYS A 191 20.38 6.85 11.00
N LEU A 192 20.35 7.90 11.82
CA LEU A 192 20.49 9.26 11.34
C LEU A 192 21.88 9.44 10.75
N GLU A 193 21.92 9.90 9.50
CA GLU A 193 23.13 10.29 8.80
C GLU A 193 22.93 11.64 8.09
N PRO A 194 24.00 12.39 7.79
CA PRO A 194 23.89 13.63 7.03
C PRO A 194 23.26 13.39 5.65
N VAL A 195 22.28 14.22 5.29
CA VAL A 195 21.56 14.10 4.01
C VAL A 195 21.42 15.44 3.29
N GLN A 196 21.17 15.37 2.00
CA GLN A 196 20.69 16.49 1.18
C GLN A 196 19.24 16.21 0.77
N LEU A 197 18.42 17.27 0.73
CA LEU A 197 17.01 17.18 0.33
C LEU A 197 16.83 17.92 -1.00
N THR A 198 16.11 17.30 -1.93
CA THR A 198 15.68 17.93 -3.18
C THR A 198 14.23 17.53 -3.43
N TYR A 199 13.45 18.43 -4.01
CA TYR A 199 12.03 18.23 -4.30
C TYR A 199 11.77 18.39 -5.79
N LEU A 200 10.92 17.53 -6.34
CA LEU A 200 10.41 17.65 -7.71
C LEU A 200 8.95 17.25 -7.74
N GLU A 201 8.29 17.71 -8.79
CA GLU A 201 6.92 17.39 -9.11
C GLU A 201 6.85 16.89 -10.55
N SER A 202 5.98 15.91 -10.80
CA SER A 202 5.65 15.43 -12.13
C SER A 202 4.18 15.09 -12.18
N LEU A 203 3.55 15.32 -13.33
CA LEU A 203 2.17 14.93 -13.57
C LEU A 203 2.11 13.45 -13.98
N ASP A 204 1.20 12.69 -13.34
CA ASP A 204 0.81 11.35 -13.78
C ASP A 204 -0.63 11.41 -14.31
N SER A 205 -0.77 11.33 -15.62
CA SER A 205 -2.06 11.45 -16.32
C SER A 205 -2.65 10.10 -16.74
N LEU A 206 -1.93 8.99 -16.55
CA LEU A 206 -2.33 7.68 -17.07
C LEU A 206 -2.91 6.76 -16.00
N ASP A 207 -2.33 6.81 -14.80
CA ASP A 207 -2.59 5.79 -13.76
C ASP A 207 -3.65 6.21 -12.73
N ILE A 208 -4.07 7.48 -12.75
CA ILE A 208 -5.12 8.01 -11.86
C ILE A 208 -6.35 8.37 -12.67
N ARG A 209 -7.48 7.73 -12.37
CA ARG A 209 -8.78 8.02 -13.01
C ARG A 209 -9.85 8.27 -11.95
N ASN A 210 -10.73 9.23 -12.23
CA ASN A 210 -11.88 9.46 -11.37
C ASN A 210 -12.94 8.38 -11.61
N ARG A 211 -13.13 7.50 -10.62
CA ARG A 211 -14.10 6.41 -10.69
C ARG A 211 -15.57 6.89 -10.81
N LEU A 212 -15.88 8.12 -10.39
CA LEU A 212 -17.26 8.63 -10.37
C LEU A 212 -17.69 9.27 -11.69
N VAL A 213 -16.76 9.89 -12.42
CA VAL A 213 -17.04 10.62 -13.67
C VAL A 213 -16.30 10.07 -14.89
N GLY A 214 -15.54 8.98 -14.73
CA GLY A 214 -14.87 8.30 -15.83
C GLY A 214 -13.89 9.22 -16.57
N GLU A 215 -14.02 9.29 -17.90
CA GLU A 215 -13.17 10.12 -18.76
C GLU A 215 -13.45 11.62 -18.62
N GLU A 216 -14.61 12.03 -18.10
CA GLU A 216 -14.93 13.44 -17.86
C GLU A 216 -14.17 14.02 -16.65
N GLY A 217 -13.51 13.17 -15.85
CA GLY A 217 -12.75 13.55 -14.67
C GLY A 217 -11.28 13.89 -14.91
N GLY A 218 -10.85 14.01 -16.17
CA GLY A 218 -9.48 14.42 -16.51
C GLY A 218 -9.14 15.81 -15.94
N TYR A 219 -7.88 16.01 -15.57
CA TYR A 219 -7.36 17.30 -15.12
C TYR A 219 -7.71 18.38 -16.15
N ARG A 220 -8.58 19.32 -15.78
CA ARG A 220 -8.75 20.58 -16.51
C ARG A 220 -7.60 21.50 -16.09
N SER A 221 -6.64 21.68 -16.99
CA SER A 221 -5.60 22.72 -16.90
C SER A 221 -6.21 24.11 -16.89
#